data_AF-A0A952EWW4-F1
#
_entry.id   AF-A0A952EWW4-F1
#
_cell.length_a   1.000
_cell.length_b   1.000
_cell.length_c   1.000
_cell.angle_alpha   90.00
_cell.angle_beta   90.00
_cell.angle_gamma   90.00
#
_symmetry.space_group_name_H-M   'P 1'
#
loop_
_entity.id
_entity.type
_entity.pdbx_description
1 polymer ?
#
loop_
_entity_poly.entity_id
_entity_poly.type
_entity_poly.pdbx_seq_one_letter_code
_entity_poly.pdbx_strand_id
1 'polypeptide(L)' 'MAHSEDPEDFIAPATHRVRAGTLLLANTDLLEPTFRRSVIYVVEHNDGGTLGVVLNRPSETAVYNVLPQWAKLATKP' A
#
# COMPACT_ATOMS: atom_id res chain seq x y z
N MET A 1 13.48 32.76 20.64
CA MET A 1 12.35 31.86 20.91
C MET A 1 12.02 31.19 19.60
N ALA A 2 12.30 29.89 19.49
CA ALA A 2 12.13 29.13 18.26
C ALA A 2 10.63 28.96 17.98
N HIS A 3 10.21 29.37 16.79
CA HIS A 3 8.89 29.06 16.25
C HIS A 3 8.92 27.57 15.89
N SER A 4 8.33 26.74 16.75
CA SER A 4 8.06 25.34 16.44
C SER A 4 7.01 25.30 15.34
N GLU A 5 7.41 24.94 14.13
CA GLU A 5 6.48 24.52 13.09
C GLU A 5 5.79 23.24 13.58
N ASP A 6 4.54 23.37 14.03
CA ASP A 6 3.70 22.23 14.41
C ASP A 6 3.50 21.32 13.18
N PRO A 7 3.90 20.03 13.23
CA PRO A 7 3.78 19.13 12.08
C PRO A 7 2.35 18.68 11.75
N GLU A 8 1.33 19.23 12.42
CA GLU A 8 0.01 18.60 12.52
C GLU A 8 -0.98 18.93 11.39
N ASP A 9 -0.63 19.82 10.45
CA ASP A 9 -1.57 20.28 9.42
C ASP A 9 -1.30 19.74 7.99
N PHE A 10 -0.62 18.61 7.85
CA PHE A 10 -0.71 17.84 6.60
C PHE A 10 -2.01 17.02 6.53
N ILE A 11 -3.16 17.68 6.72
CA ILE A 11 -4.44 17.09 6.32
C ILE A 11 -4.49 17.17 4.79
N ALA A 12 -4.12 16.07 4.14
CA ALA A 12 -4.34 15.91 2.71
C ALA A 12 -5.79 16.32 2.39
N PRO A 13 -6.03 17.11 1.33
CA PRO A 13 -7.37 17.60 1.01
C PRO A 13 -8.36 16.44 1.02
N ALA A 14 -9.54 16.68 1.58
CA ALA A 14 -10.62 15.72 1.85
C ALA A 14 -11.23 15.05 0.60
N THR A 15 -10.50 15.00 -0.51
CA THR A 15 -10.96 14.56 -1.83
C THR A 15 -10.03 13.53 -2.47
N HIS A 16 -9.19 12.81 -1.72
CA HIS A 16 -8.66 11.54 -2.23
C HIS A 16 -9.76 10.49 -2.23
N ARG A 17 -10.70 10.61 -3.16
CA ARG A 17 -11.61 9.51 -3.48
C ARG A 17 -10.75 8.32 -3.87
N VAL A 18 -10.94 7.21 -3.17
CA VAL A 18 -10.28 5.95 -3.49
C VAL A 18 -10.61 5.60 -4.94
N ARG A 19 -9.59 5.34 -5.75
CA ARG A 19 -9.70 4.91 -7.14
C ARG A 19 -8.51 4.02 -7.48
N ALA A 20 -8.56 3.36 -8.64
CA ALA A 20 -7.40 2.69 -9.18
C ALA A 20 -6.19 3.65 -9.23
N GLY A 21 -5.05 3.20 -8.72
CA GLY A 21 -3.84 4.01 -8.61
C GLY A 21 -3.61 4.64 -7.22
N THR A 22 -4.59 4.64 -6.32
CA THR A 22 -4.43 5.14 -4.96
C THR A 22 -3.55 4.21 -4.12
N LEU A 23 -2.69 4.77 -3.28
CA LEU A 23 -1.98 4.05 -2.21
C LEU A 23 -2.68 4.29 -0.87
N LEU A 24 -3.02 3.21 -0.17
CA LEU A 24 -3.51 3.26 1.20
C LEU A 24 -2.35 2.96 2.14
N LEU A 25 -2.05 3.89 3.03
CA LEU A 25 -1.02 3.75 4.06
C LEU A 25 -1.68 3.36 5.37
N ALA A 26 -1.20 2.26 5.97
CA ALA A 26 -1.62 1.90 7.32
C ALA A 26 -1.15 2.96 8.32
N ASN A 27 -2.08 3.43 9.16
CA ASN A 27 -1.74 4.25 10.31
C ASN A 27 -0.76 3.48 11.23
N THR A 28 0.16 4.20 11.89
CA THR A 28 1.12 3.63 12.85
C THR A 28 0.45 2.89 14.01
N ASP A 29 -0.77 3.29 14.37
CA ASP A 29 -1.55 2.72 15.47
C ASP A 29 -2.40 1.51 15.04
N LEU A 30 -2.42 1.17 13.74
CA LEU A 30 -3.08 -0.04 13.25
C LEU A 30 -2.21 -1.26 13.59
N LEU A 31 -2.48 -1.86 14.75
CA LEU A 31 -1.71 -2.98 15.27
C LEU A 31 -2.17 -4.36 14.77
N GLU A 32 -3.33 -4.43 14.13
CA GLU A 32 -3.88 -5.67 13.57
C GLU A 32 -2.91 -6.29 12.55
N PRO A 33 -2.56 -7.60 12.65
CA PRO A 33 -1.46 -8.20 11.89
C PRO A 33 -1.60 -8.13 10.36
N THR A 34 -2.81 -8.27 9.83
CA THR A 34 -3.07 -8.33 8.40
C THR A 34 -2.59 -7.06 7.72
N PHE A 35 -2.94 -5.89 8.27
CA PHE A 35 -2.64 -4.59 7.66
C PHE A 35 -1.60 -3.74 8.37
N ARG A 36 -1.04 -4.21 9.50
CA ARG A 36 0.00 -3.50 10.22
C ARG A 36 1.17 -3.10 9.31
N ARG A 37 1.47 -1.80 9.29
CA ARG A 37 2.53 -1.17 8.49
C ARG A 37 2.45 -1.52 7.00
N SER A 38 1.25 -1.78 6.46
CA SER A 38 1.08 -2.10 5.05
C SER A 38 0.99 -0.85 4.18
N VAL A 39 1.49 -0.97 2.96
CA VAL A 39 1.23 -0.06 1.84
C VAL A 39 0.43 -0.85 0.81
N ILE A 40 -0.83 -0.46 0.60
CA ILE A 40 -1.76 -1.16 -0.29
C ILE A 40 -1.96 -0.33 -1.56
N TYR A 41 -1.72 -0.92 -2.72
CA TYR A 41 -2.06 -0.35 -4.01
C TYR A 41 -3.46 -0.76 -4.44
N VAL A 42 -4.31 0.21 -4.72
CA VAL A 42 -5.68 -0.02 -5.22
C VAL A 42 -5.60 -0.29 -6.72
N VAL A 43 -5.97 -1.51 -7.10
CA VAL A 43 -6.04 -1.95 -8.50
C VAL A 43 -7.40 -1.56 -9.09
N GLU A 44 -8.47 -1.69 -8.30
CA GLU A 44 -9.83 -1.41 -8.71
C GLU A 44 -10.69 -0.93 -7.53
N HIS A 45 -11.60 0.00 -7.79
CA HIS A 45 -12.62 0.44 -6.85
C HIS A 45 -13.91 0.76 -7.62
N ASN A 46 -15.00 0.07 -7.29
CA ASN A 46 -16.31 0.24 -7.91
C ASN A 46 -17.43 -0.05 -6.87
N ASP A 47 -18.69 -0.04 -7.30
CA ASP A 47 -19.85 -0.27 -6.42
C ASP A 47 -19.89 -1.66 -5.78
N GLY A 48 -19.16 -2.63 -6.33
CA GLY A 48 -18.98 -3.98 -5.77
C GLY A 48 -17.85 -4.09 -4.76
N GLY A 49 -17.01 -3.05 -4.59
CA GLY A 49 -15.95 -2.98 -3.59
C GLY A 49 -14.59 -2.56 -4.13
N THR A 50 -13.54 -2.87 -3.37
CA THR A 50 -12.17 -2.49 -3.66
C THR A 50 -11.28 -3.72 -3.74
N LEU A 51 -10.48 -3.81 -4.80
CA LEU A 51 -9.37 -4.75 -4.92
C LEU A 51 -8.05 -4.01 -4.74
N GLY A 52 -7.21 -4.49 -3.82
CA GLY A 52 -5.88 -3.94 -3.61
C GLY A 52 -4.84 -5.02 -3.31
N VAL A 53 -3.57 -4.66 -3.50
CA VAL A 53 -2.41 -5.54 -3.27
C VAL A 53 -1.43 -4.89 -2.30
N VAL A 54 -0.90 -5.67 -1.35
CA VAL A 54 0.13 -5.19 -0.42
C VAL A 54 1.47 -5.16 -1.15
N LEU A 55 2.14 -4.00 -1.16
CA LEU A 55 3.40 -3.81 -1.89
C LEU A 55 4.64 -4.11 -1.06
N ASN A 56 4.59 -3.87 0.24
CA ASN A 56 5.77 -3.83 1.11
C ASN A 56 5.94 -5.06 2.00
N ARG A 57 5.30 -6.18 1.63
CA ARG A 57 5.40 -7.46 2.34
C ARG A 57 5.76 -8.56 1.34
N PRO A 58 7.06 -8.80 1.09
CA PRO A 58 7.48 -9.84 0.15
C PRO A 58 7.05 -11.22 0.66
N SER A 59 6.66 -12.10 -0.26
CA SER A 59 6.41 -13.51 0.02
C SER A 59 7.72 -14.29 0.04
N GLU A 60 7.77 -15.38 0.81
CA GLU A 60 8.88 -16.35 0.77
C GLU A 60 8.81 -17.28 -0.45
N THR A 61 7.68 -17.28 -1.17
CA THR A 61 7.51 -18.12 -2.36
C THR A 61 8.18 -17.48 -3.57
N ALA A 62 9.15 -18.18 -4.15
CA ALA A 62 9.81 -17.73 -5.37
C ALA A 62 8.86 -17.70 -6.57
N VAL A 63 8.96 -16.66 -7.40
CA VAL A 63 8.14 -16.49 -8.61
C VAL A 63 8.23 -17.70 -9.55
N TYR A 64 9.42 -18.27 -9.72
CA TYR A 64 9.63 -19.45 -10.58
C TYR A 64 8.76 -20.66 -10.17
N ASN A 65 8.47 -20.81 -8.87
CA ASN A 65 7.69 -21.94 -8.37
C ASN A 65 6.20 -21.85 -8.73
N VAL A 66 5.69 -20.66 -9.02
CA VAL A 66 4.25 -20.41 -9.26
C VAL A 66 3.99 -19.91 -10.68
N LEU A 67 4.86 -19.04 -11.19
CA LEU A 67 4.73 -18.35 -12.47
C LEU A 67 6.05 -18.44 -13.27
N PRO A 68 6.48 -19.64 -13.68
CA PRO A 68 7.80 -19.87 -14.29
C PRO A 68 8.05 -19.05 -15.56
N GLN A 69 7.02 -18.82 -16.37
CA GLN A 69 7.12 -17.99 -17.59
C GLN A 69 7.45 -16.52 -17.31
N TRP A 70 7.14 -16.03 -16.11
CA TRP A 70 7.39 -14.65 -15.67
C TRP A 70 8.75 -14.48 -15.00
N ALA A 71 9.46 -15.57 -14.68
CA ALA A 71 10.70 -15.52 -13.89
C ALA A 71 11.78 -14.63 -14.52
N LYS A 72 11.84 -14.53 -15.85
CA LYS A 72 12.81 -13.68 -16.57
C LYS A 72 12.50 -12.19 -16.50
N LEU A 73 11.27 -11.82 -16.15
CA LEU A 73 10.81 -10.42 -16.05
C LEU A 73 10.87 -9.91 -14.60
N ALA A 74 11.07 -10.80 -13.62
CA ALA A 74 11.16 -10.44 -12.22
C ALA A 74 12.56 -9.94 -11.84
N THR A 75 12.63 -8.90 -11.00
CA THR A 75 13.89 -8.45 -10.38
C THR A 75 14.17 -9.22 -9.08
N LYS A 76 15.42 -9.17 -8.61
CA LYS A 76 15.75 -9.57 -7.24
C LYS A 76 15.06 -8.63 -6.24
N PRO A 77 14.63 -9.13 -5.07
CA PRO A 77 14.05 -8.31 -4.00
C PRO A 77 15.01 -7.22 -3.51
#